data_AF-A0AAP6VMR3-F1
#
_entry.id   AF-A0AAP6VMR3-F1
#
_cell.length_a   1.000
_cell.length_b   1.000
_cell.length_c   1.000
_cell.angle_alpha   90.00
_cell.angle_beta   90.00
_cell.angle_gamma   90.00
#
_symmetry.space_group_name_H-M   'P 1'
#
loop_
_entity.id
_entity.type
_entity.pdbx_description
1 polymer ?
#
loop_
_entity_poly.entity_id
_entity_poly.type
_entity_poly.pdbx_seq_one_letter_code
_entity_poly.pdbx_strand_id
1 'polypeptide(L)'
;MGYNEIIKTLQEMESRYADGFSTLDRAFLDKVYYDLFGREITNRGCSDCYRDAYMEIKIKLKKYKAMPKKSDYKLKAGAVISFFGQSQAYTSANLTNEVAEKYLAMNPANANLFAELPDDWKARVAAYTEHNADGSGNTPHMTEAEALEIIKSKDEQIAENEAAIALRDARIAELEADRDFPPAEDENPSEKDLEIENLRMELGNANEQLAATTEERDNLLKEVENLKKENKGPKQSNAMLKKKVGTDTQSEANAE
;
A
#
# COMPACT_ATOMS: atom_id res chain seq x y z
N MET A 1 -9.21 -3.96 -21.78
CA MET A 1 -9.44 -2.97 -20.71
C MET A 1 -8.46 -1.85 -20.89
N GLY A 2 -8.88 -0.61 -20.63
CA GLY A 2 -8.01 0.56 -20.71
C GLY A 2 -7.11 0.68 -19.49
N TYR A 3 -5.98 1.38 -19.62
CA TYR A 3 -5.07 1.66 -18.50
C TYR A 3 -5.78 2.32 -17.30
N ASN A 4 -6.53 3.39 -17.55
CA ASN A 4 -7.23 4.15 -16.51
C ASN A 4 -8.29 3.32 -15.78
N GLU A 5 -9.00 2.46 -16.52
CA GLU A 5 -10.00 1.55 -15.99
C GLU A 5 -9.35 0.56 -15.01
N ILE A 6 -8.24 -0.07 -15.42
CA ILE A 6 -7.51 -1.03 -14.58
C ILE A 6 -6.96 -0.35 -13.32
N ILE A 7 -6.34 0.82 -13.45
CA ILE A 7 -5.81 1.55 -12.29
C ILE A 7 -6.92 1.90 -11.29
N LYS A 8 -8.07 2.37 -11.78
CA LYS A 8 -9.22 2.68 -10.93
C LYS A 8 -9.70 1.44 -10.17
N THR A 9 -9.86 0.31 -10.85
CA THR A 9 -10.26 -0.94 -10.21
C THR A 9 -9.23 -1.42 -9.19
N LEU A 10 -7.93 -1.31 -9.49
CA LEU A 10 -6.87 -1.65 -8.53
C LEU A 10 -6.91 -0.75 -7.27
N GLN A 11 -7.23 0.54 -7.42
CA GLN A 11 -7.41 1.45 -6.29
C GLN A 11 -8.63 1.09 -5.43
N GLU A 12 -9.75 0.73 -6.05
CA GLU A 12 -10.96 0.28 -5.33
C GLU A 12 -10.75 -1.02 -4.54
N MET A 13 -9.78 -1.84 -4.98
CA MET A 13 -9.39 -3.09 -4.33
C MET A 13 -8.34 -2.91 -3.22
N GLU A 14 -7.70 -1.74 -3.14
CA GLU A 14 -6.57 -1.48 -2.22
C GLU A 14 -6.96 -1.62 -0.75
N SER A 15 -8.18 -1.22 -0.38
CA SER A 15 -8.70 -1.39 0.98
C SER A 15 -8.81 -2.87 1.41
N ARG A 16 -8.95 -3.79 0.44
CA ARG A 16 -9.09 -5.23 0.69
C ARG A 16 -7.75 -5.97 0.63
N TYR A 17 -6.64 -5.26 0.41
CA TYR A 17 -5.31 -5.89 0.29
C TYR A 17 -4.93 -6.69 1.54
N ALA A 18 -5.22 -6.15 2.74
CA ALA A 18 -4.89 -6.78 4.02
C ALA A 18 -5.84 -7.92 4.43
N ASP A 19 -7.11 -7.87 4.00
CA ASP A 19 -8.13 -8.88 4.33
C ASP A 19 -8.17 -10.01 3.29
N GLY A 20 -7.63 -9.76 2.10
CA GLY A 20 -7.62 -10.69 0.97
C GLY A 20 -8.65 -10.33 -0.10
N PHE A 21 -8.34 -10.75 -1.32
CA PHE A 21 -9.17 -10.46 -2.49
C PHE A 21 -10.36 -11.41 -2.60
N SER A 22 -11.52 -10.83 -2.91
CA SER A 22 -12.76 -11.57 -3.21
C SER A 22 -12.64 -12.42 -4.47
N THR A 23 -13.60 -13.30 -4.73
CA THR A 23 -13.60 -14.13 -5.96
C THR A 23 -13.65 -13.27 -7.24
N LEU A 24 -14.37 -12.14 -7.21
CA LEU A 24 -14.42 -11.20 -8.33
C LEU A 24 -13.08 -10.50 -8.54
N ASP A 25 -12.48 -10.04 -7.45
CA ASP A 25 -11.16 -9.42 -7.44
C ASP A 25 -10.10 -10.38 -8.01
N ARG A 26 -10.12 -11.66 -7.61
CA ARG A 26 -9.20 -12.69 -8.12
C ARG A 26 -9.36 -12.94 -9.61
N ALA A 27 -10.60 -13.05 -10.09
CA ALA A 27 -10.87 -13.21 -11.53
C ALA A 27 -10.39 -12.01 -12.36
N PHE A 28 -10.51 -10.80 -11.81
CA PHE A 28 -9.96 -9.59 -12.41
C PHE A 28 -8.43 -9.63 -12.45
N LEU A 29 -7.78 -9.96 -11.32
CA LEU A 29 -6.32 -10.07 -11.24
C LEU A 29 -5.77 -11.13 -12.18
N ASP A 30 -6.38 -12.30 -12.27
CA ASP A 30 -6.00 -13.37 -13.22
C ASP A 30 -5.94 -12.84 -14.66
N LYS A 31 -6.99 -12.12 -15.07
CA LYS A 31 -7.09 -11.58 -16.43
C LYS A 31 -6.04 -10.50 -16.69
N VAL A 32 -5.89 -9.54 -15.77
CA VAL A 32 -4.93 -8.43 -15.92
C VAL A 32 -3.50 -8.96 -15.87
N TYR A 33 -3.22 -9.92 -14.99
CA TYR A 33 -1.91 -10.55 -14.88
C TYR A 33 -1.53 -11.27 -16.18
N TYR A 34 -2.47 -12.03 -16.76
CA TYR A 34 -2.25 -12.66 -18.06
C TYR A 34 -2.03 -11.64 -19.18
N ASP A 35 -2.85 -10.59 -19.25
CA ASP A 35 -2.71 -9.55 -20.27
C ASP A 35 -1.36 -8.79 -20.15
N LEU A 36 -0.79 -8.67 -18.95
CA LEU A 36 0.46 -7.93 -18.71
C LEU A 36 1.73 -8.79 -18.82
N PHE A 37 1.65 -10.05 -18.41
CA PHE A 37 2.82 -10.92 -18.24
C PHE A 37 2.78 -12.16 -19.15
N GLY A 38 1.64 -12.44 -19.79
CA GLY A 38 1.44 -13.59 -20.68
C GLY A 38 1.48 -14.94 -19.97
N ARG A 39 1.28 -14.95 -18.64
CA ARG A 39 1.29 -16.15 -17.80
C ARG A 39 0.20 -16.06 -16.73
N GLU A 40 -0.16 -17.20 -16.15
CA GLU A 40 -1.15 -17.28 -15.08
C GLU A 40 -0.51 -17.07 -13.70
N ILE A 41 -1.31 -16.62 -12.73
CA ILE A 41 -0.90 -16.55 -11.32
C ILE A 41 -0.76 -17.97 -10.79
N THR A 42 0.38 -18.27 -10.18
CA THR A 42 0.64 -19.59 -9.60
C THR A 42 -0.22 -19.83 -8.37
N ASN A 43 -0.75 -21.05 -8.22
CA ASN A 43 -1.50 -21.50 -7.04
C ASN A 43 -2.71 -20.60 -6.69
N ARG A 44 -3.79 -20.71 -7.47
CA ARG A 44 -5.02 -19.92 -7.36
C ARG A 44 -5.78 -20.02 -6.02
N GLY A 45 -5.37 -20.90 -5.10
CA GLY A 45 -5.89 -20.97 -3.73
C GLY A 45 -5.19 -20.05 -2.73
N CYS A 46 -3.97 -19.60 -3.03
CA CYS A 46 -3.13 -18.85 -2.11
C CYS A 46 -3.49 -17.36 -2.11
N SER A 47 -3.83 -16.79 -0.94
CA SER A 47 -4.11 -15.35 -0.80
C SER A 47 -2.88 -14.49 -1.10
N ASP A 48 -1.70 -14.93 -0.63
CA ASP A 48 -0.45 -14.19 -0.81
C ASP A 48 -0.01 -14.14 -2.27
N CYS A 49 -0.23 -15.21 -3.06
CA CYS A 49 0.05 -15.19 -4.50
C CYS A 49 -0.75 -14.11 -5.25
N TYR A 50 -1.98 -13.83 -4.84
CA TYR A 50 -2.74 -12.71 -5.42
C TYR A 50 -2.28 -11.34 -4.92
N ARG A 51 -1.77 -11.24 -3.69
CA ARG A 51 -1.15 -10.01 -3.17
C ARG A 51 0.11 -9.66 -3.95
N ASP A 52 0.97 -10.65 -4.18
CA ASP A 52 2.17 -10.52 -4.99
C ASP A 52 1.82 -10.13 -6.43
N ALA A 53 0.86 -10.83 -7.04
CA ALA A 53 0.39 -10.52 -8.39
C ALA A 53 -0.18 -9.09 -8.49
N TYR A 54 -0.98 -8.65 -7.50
CA TYR A 54 -1.47 -7.28 -7.42
C TYR A 54 -0.33 -6.25 -7.39
N MET A 55 0.70 -6.50 -6.58
CA MET A 55 1.87 -5.62 -6.49
C MET A 55 2.67 -5.60 -7.80
N GLU A 56 2.90 -6.75 -8.43
CA GLU A 56 3.56 -6.86 -9.73
C GLU A 56 2.81 -6.05 -10.81
N ILE A 57 1.48 -6.19 -10.87
CA ILE A 57 0.61 -5.42 -11.77
C ILE A 57 0.78 -3.91 -11.51
N LYS A 58 0.68 -3.48 -10.25
CA LYS A 58 0.81 -2.06 -9.87
C LYS A 58 2.17 -1.49 -10.27
N ILE A 59 3.25 -2.22 -10.02
CA ILE A 59 4.62 -1.81 -10.38
C ILE A 59 4.77 -1.70 -11.90
N LYS A 60 4.30 -2.71 -12.65
CA LYS A 60 4.37 -2.71 -14.12
C LYS A 60 3.61 -1.53 -14.70
N LEU A 61 2.36 -1.33 -14.30
CA LEU A 61 1.52 -0.24 -14.78
C LEU A 61 2.06 1.14 -14.38
N LYS A 62 2.67 1.28 -13.20
CA LYS A 62 3.33 2.53 -12.77
C LYS A 62 4.57 2.84 -13.61
N LYS A 63 5.34 1.82 -14.01
CA LYS A 63 6.54 1.97 -14.85
C LYS A 63 6.20 2.42 -16.27
N TYR A 64 5.25 1.74 -16.92
CA TYR A 64 4.95 1.99 -18.34
C TYR A 64 3.85 3.04 -18.56
N LYS A 65 3.03 3.34 -17.54
CA LYS A 65 1.89 4.28 -17.60
C LYS A 65 0.89 4.03 -18.74
N ALA A 66 0.91 2.82 -19.30
CA ALA A 66 0.08 2.39 -20.39
C ALA A 66 -0.09 0.86 -20.32
N MET A 67 -1.19 0.37 -20.88
CA MET A 67 -1.39 -1.06 -21.09
C MET A 67 -0.50 -1.53 -22.25
N PRO A 68 0.17 -2.68 -22.17
CA PRO A 68 0.86 -3.27 -23.31
C PRO A 68 -0.11 -3.37 -24.48
N LYS A 69 0.29 -2.84 -25.63
CA LYS A 69 -0.49 -3.01 -26.86
C LYS A 69 -0.43 -4.50 -27.21
N LYS A 70 -1.60 -5.08 -27.52
CA LYS A 70 -1.64 -6.41 -28.12
C LYS A 70 -0.84 -6.35 -29.42
N SER A 71 0.02 -7.34 -29.62
CA SER A 71 0.77 -7.47 -30.86
C SER A 71 -0.20 -7.68 -32.02
N ASP A 72 0.05 -7.01 -33.14
CA ASP A 72 -0.67 -7.21 -34.40
C ASP A 72 -0.29 -8.56 -35.04
N TYR A 73 0.77 -9.19 -34.53
CA TYR A 73 1.24 -10.52 -34.91
C TYR A 73 0.76 -11.56 -33.91
N LYS A 74 0.36 -12.74 -34.41
CA LYS A 74 -0.08 -13.86 -33.58
C LYS A 74 0.60 -15.15 -34.02
N LEU A 75 1.12 -15.92 -33.06
CA LEU A 75 1.72 -17.22 -33.32
C LEU A 75 0.67 -18.31 -33.48
N LYS A 76 1.02 -19.35 -34.24
CA LYS A 76 0.24 -20.59 -34.30
C LYS A 76 0.13 -21.23 -32.92
N ALA A 77 -0.95 -21.97 -32.70
CA ALA A 77 -1.14 -22.69 -31.43
C ALA A 77 0.05 -23.62 -31.15
N GLY A 78 0.64 -23.50 -29.95
CA GLY A 78 1.81 -24.28 -29.54
C GLY A 78 3.16 -23.78 -30.09
N ALA A 79 3.18 -22.74 -30.93
CA ALA A 79 4.43 -22.15 -31.39
C ALA A 79 5.04 -21.23 -30.31
N VAL A 80 6.36 -21.31 -30.18
CA VAL A 80 7.15 -20.51 -29.24
C VAL A 80 8.35 -19.93 -29.99
N ILE A 81 8.54 -18.63 -29.90
CA ILE A 81 9.73 -17.93 -30.41
C ILE A 81 10.79 -17.89 -29.31
N SER A 82 12.03 -18.18 -29.65
CA SER A 82 13.19 -17.92 -28.81
C SER A 82 14.33 -17.38 -29.68
N PHE A 83 15.22 -16.60 -29.06
CA PHE A 83 16.43 -16.11 -29.72
C PHE A 83 17.64 -16.86 -29.19
N PHE A 84 18.55 -17.22 -30.10
CA PHE A 84 19.78 -17.91 -29.71
C PHE A 84 20.58 -17.08 -28.70
N GLY A 85 20.98 -17.70 -27.59
CA GLY A 85 21.68 -17.04 -26.49
C GLY A 85 20.79 -16.25 -25.52
N GLN A 86 19.47 -16.22 -25.72
CA GLN A 86 18.52 -15.65 -24.76
C GLN A 86 17.68 -16.74 -24.08
N SER A 87 17.52 -16.64 -22.75
CA SER A 87 16.67 -17.56 -21.97
C SER A 87 15.17 -17.26 -22.14
N GLN A 88 14.84 -16.08 -22.67
CA GLN A 88 13.46 -15.62 -22.77
C GLN A 88 12.73 -16.25 -23.96
N ALA A 89 11.61 -16.93 -23.65
CA ALA A 89 10.70 -17.51 -24.62
C ALA A 89 9.46 -16.61 -24.81
N TYR A 90 9.03 -16.48 -26.07
CA TYR A 90 7.89 -15.67 -26.46
C TYR A 90 6.77 -16.56 -27.02
N THR A 91 5.57 -16.37 -26.50
CA THR A 91 4.32 -16.97 -26.95
C THR A 91 3.38 -15.87 -27.44
N SER A 92 2.25 -16.21 -28.05
CA SER A 92 1.25 -15.20 -28.46
C SER A 92 0.81 -14.27 -27.32
N ALA A 93 0.97 -14.69 -26.06
CA ALA A 93 0.53 -13.93 -24.89
C ALA A 93 1.50 -12.79 -24.49
N ASN A 94 2.80 -12.94 -24.76
CA ASN A 94 3.82 -11.95 -24.39
C ASN A 94 4.58 -11.38 -25.60
N LEU A 95 4.18 -11.75 -26.83
CA LEU A 95 4.76 -11.26 -28.07
C LEU A 95 4.46 -9.77 -28.26
N THR A 96 5.47 -9.01 -28.67
CA THR A 96 5.35 -7.62 -29.10
C THR A 96 5.64 -7.51 -30.60
N ASN A 97 5.15 -6.44 -31.25
CA ASN A 97 5.42 -6.18 -32.67
C ASN A 97 6.92 -6.15 -32.96
N GLU A 98 7.70 -5.46 -32.12
CA GLU A 98 9.15 -5.37 -32.27
C GLU A 98 9.83 -6.75 -32.21
N VAL A 99 9.41 -7.62 -31.27
CA VAL A 99 9.94 -8.98 -31.17
C VAL A 99 9.56 -9.83 -32.40
N ALA A 100 8.32 -9.69 -32.88
CA ALA A 100 7.86 -10.37 -34.08
C ALA A 100 8.63 -9.93 -35.33
N GLU A 101 8.77 -8.61 -35.51
CA GLU A 101 9.50 -7.99 -36.62
C GLU A 101 10.98 -8.39 -36.60
N LYS A 102 11.62 -8.36 -35.42
CA LYS A 102 12.98 -8.86 -35.22
C LYS A 102 13.12 -10.32 -35.63
N TYR A 103 12.18 -11.18 -35.22
CA TYR A 103 12.23 -12.61 -35.54
C TYR A 103 12.02 -12.87 -37.04
N LEU A 104 11.16 -12.09 -37.69
CA LEU A 104 10.93 -12.14 -39.14
C LEU A 104 12.11 -11.57 -39.94
N ALA A 105 12.83 -10.57 -39.41
CA ALA A 105 14.03 -9.99 -40.03
C ALA A 105 15.18 -11.00 -40.11
N MET A 106 15.31 -11.92 -39.14
CA MET A 106 16.34 -12.96 -39.15
C MET A 106 16.18 -13.94 -40.32
N ASN A 107 14.94 -14.33 -40.63
CA ASN A 107 14.63 -15.19 -41.75
C ASN A 107 13.17 -14.97 -42.17
N PRO A 108 12.90 -14.50 -43.40
CA PRO A 108 11.52 -14.33 -43.88
C PRO A 108 10.68 -15.61 -43.87
N ALA A 109 11.30 -16.79 -43.91
CA ALA A 109 10.60 -18.07 -43.79
C ALA A 109 9.96 -18.30 -42.40
N ASN A 110 10.38 -17.53 -41.39
CA ASN A 110 9.80 -17.56 -40.04
C ASN A 110 8.33 -17.10 -40.03
N ALA A 111 7.86 -16.44 -41.09
CA ALA A 111 6.44 -16.11 -41.27
C ALA A 111 5.52 -17.35 -41.14
N ASN A 112 6.03 -18.55 -41.46
CA ASN A 112 5.29 -19.81 -41.30
C ASN A 112 4.91 -20.13 -39.85
N LEU A 113 5.56 -19.52 -38.86
CA LEU A 113 5.27 -19.73 -37.43
C LEU A 113 4.08 -18.88 -36.94
N PHE A 114 3.70 -17.86 -37.73
CA PHE A 114 2.61 -16.95 -37.41
C PHE A 114 1.30 -17.44 -38.01
N ALA A 115 0.22 -17.28 -37.25
CA ALA A 115 -1.15 -17.52 -37.69
C ALA A 115 -1.76 -16.25 -38.30
N GLU A 116 -1.42 -15.08 -37.77
CA GLU A 116 -1.89 -13.77 -38.25
C GLU A 116 -0.66 -12.87 -38.42
N LEU A 117 -0.51 -12.30 -39.62
CA LEU A 117 0.47 -11.27 -39.94
C LEU A 117 -0.28 -10.03 -40.48
N PRO A 118 0.11 -8.81 -40.08
CA PRO A 118 -0.40 -7.57 -40.67
C PRO A 118 -0.06 -7.48 -42.16
N ASP A 119 -0.90 -6.88 -43.00
CA ASP A 119 -0.65 -6.76 -44.45
C ASP A 119 0.66 -6.02 -44.79
N ASP A 120 1.05 -5.07 -43.94
CA ASP A 120 2.25 -4.26 -44.05
C ASP A 120 3.48 -4.88 -43.35
N TRP A 121 3.41 -6.13 -42.90
CA TRP A 121 4.48 -6.74 -42.09
C TRP A 121 5.86 -6.73 -42.76
N LYS A 122 5.91 -6.89 -44.08
CA LYS A 122 7.18 -6.85 -44.83
C LYS A 122 7.82 -5.47 -44.81
N ALA A 123 7.00 -4.42 -44.88
CA ALA A 123 7.48 -3.03 -44.80
C ALA A 123 7.96 -2.73 -43.38
N ARG A 124 7.26 -3.21 -42.35
CA ARG A 124 7.70 -3.08 -40.94
C ARG A 124 9.02 -3.80 -40.68
N VAL A 125 9.18 -5.02 -41.20
CA VAL A 125 10.44 -5.78 -41.10
C VAL A 125 11.57 -5.11 -41.89
N ALA A 126 11.27 -4.51 -43.05
CA ALA A 126 12.25 -3.73 -43.80
C ALA A 126 12.68 -2.49 -43.01
N ALA A 127 11.74 -1.73 -42.46
CA ALA A 127 12.03 -0.57 -41.59
C ALA A 127 12.81 -0.97 -40.32
N TYR A 128 12.47 -2.11 -39.71
CA TYR A 128 13.23 -2.68 -38.59
C TYR A 128 14.65 -3.01 -39.05
N THR A 129 14.81 -3.68 -40.19
CA THR A 129 16.13 -4.03 -40.72
C THR A 129 16.92 -2.78 -41.05
N GLU A 130 16.35 -1.76 -41.69
CA GLU A 130 17.01 -0.48 -41.99
C GLU A 130 17.45 0.25 -40.73
N HIS A 131 16.58 0.31 -39.72
CA HIS A 131 16.90 0.89 -38.41
C HIS A 131 18.00 0.10 -37.68
N ASN A 132 18.18 -1.19 -37.98
CA ASN A 132 19.15 -2.06 -37.34
C ASN A 132 20.30 -2.50 -38.30
N ALA A 133 20.36 -1.97 -39.53
CA ALA A 133 21.30 -2.37 -40.58
C ALA A 133 22.69 -1.75 -40.40
N ASP A 134 22.82 -0.81 -39.46
CA ASP A 134 24.09 -0.26 -39.01
C ASP A 134 24.90 -1.21 -38.12
N GLY A 135 24.59 -2.52 -38.14
CA GLY A 135 25.59 -3.56 -38.41
C GLY A 135 26.84 -3.65 -37.53
N SER A 136 26.85 -3.03 -36.36
CA SER A 136 27.76 -3.28 -35.25
C SER A 136 26.89 -3.62 -34.06
N GLY A 137 27.32 -4.62 -33.29
CA GLY A 137 26.56 -5.15 -32.16
C GLY A 137 26.06 -4.05 -31.23
N ASN A 138 25.00 -4.35 -30.49
CA ASN A 138 24.41 -3.45 -29.50
C ASN A 138 25.43 -3.12 -28.38
N THR A 139 26.35 -2.21 -28.69
CA THR A 139 27.13 -1.35 -27.82
C THR A 139 26.73 0.06 -28.22
N PRO A 140 26.30 0.93 -27.28
CA PRO A 140 26.00 2.31 -27.60
C PRO A 140 27.23 2.94 -28.27
N HIS A 141 27.11 3.38 -29.53
CA HIS A 141 28.18 4.11 -30.20
C HIS A 141 28.19 5.54 -29.66
N MET A 142 28.84 5.69 -28.51
CA MET A 142 29.39 6.96 -28.08
C MET A 142 30.72 7.13 -28.80
N THR A 143 30.92 8.26 -29.48
CA THR A 143 32.22 8.55 -30.12
C THR A 143 33.33 8.49 -29.06
N GLU A 144 34.57 8.17 -29.45
CA GLU A 144 35.70 8.13 -28.51
C GLU A 144 35.83 9.44 -27.72
N ALA A 145 35.53 10.57 -28.35
CA ALA A 145 35.50 11.89 -27.72
C ALA A 145 34.37 12.03 -26.68
N GLU A 146 33.15 11.62 -27.01
CA GLU A 146 32.03 11.63 -26.05
C GLU A 146 32.28 10.64 -24.90
N ALA A 147 32.94 9.51 -25.17
CA ALA A 147 33.27 8.53 -24.14
C ALA A 147 34.30 9.08 -23.16
N LEU A 148 35.33 9.75 -23.67
CA LEU A 148 36.30 10.48 -22.86
C LEU A 148 35.64 11.61 -22.04
N GLU A 149 34.66 12.30 -22.60
CA GLU A 149 33.94 13.37 -21.91
C GLU A 149 33.04 12.83 -20.79
N ILE A 150 32.34 11.71 -21.03
CA ILE A 150 31.58 11.02 -19.99
C ILE A 150 32.50 10.47 -18.90
N ILE A 151 33.62 9.83 -19.27
CA ILE A 151 34.58 9.32 -18.29
C ILE A 151 35.08 10.46 -17.41
N LYS A 152 35.49 11.58 -18.00
CA LYS A 152 35.93 12.76 -17.25
C LYS A 152 34.84 13.28 -16.30
N SER A 153 33.61 13.42 -16.80
CA SER A 153 32.48 13.87 -15.97
C SER A 153 32.17 12.88 -14.82
N LYS A 154 32.35 11.59 -15.06
CA LYS A 154 32.13 10.55 -14.05
C LYS A 154 33.26 10.50 -13.03
N ASP A 155 34.50 10.66 -13.44
CA ASP A 155 35.65 10.75 -12.54
C ASP A 155 35.54 11.98 -11.63
N GLU A 156 35.08 13.11 -12.15
CA GLU A 156 34.78 14.31 -11.36
C GLU A 156 33.66 14.05 -10.32
N GLN A 157 32.57 13.38 -10.71
CA GLN A 157 31.50 12.97 -9.78
C GLN A 157 31.97 11.97 -8.73
N ILE A 158 32.84 11.02 -9.11
CA ILE A 158 33.40 10.03 -8.18
C ILE A 158 34.27 10.76 -7.14
N ALA A 159 35.15 11.65 -7.58
CA ALA A 159 36.00 12.43 -6.68
C ALA A 159 35.18 13.29 -5.70
N GLU A 160 34.11 13.94 -6.16
CA GLU A 160 33.20 14.70 -5.28
C GLU A 160 32.50 13.79 -4.25
N ASN A 161 32.02 12.64 -4.68
CA ASN A 161 31.37 11.67 -3.79
C ASN A 161 32.35 11.07 -2.77
N GLU A 162 33.59 10.77 -3.16
CA GLU A 162 34.63 10.28 -2.25
C GLU A 162 34.97 11.34 -1.19
N ALA A 163 35.07 12.62 -1.57
CA ALA A 163 35.26 13.71 -0.61
C ALA A 163 34.07 13.84 0.36
N ALA A 164 32.84 13.69 -0.13
CA ALA A 164 31.64 13.72 0.70
C ALA A 164 31.58 12.52 1.66
N ILE A 165 31.97 11.33 1.22
CA ILE A 165 32.06 10.12 2.06
C ILE A 165 33.11 10.35 3.15
N ALA A 166 34.30 10.85 2.81
CA ALA A 166 35.35 11.12 3.80
C ALA A 166 34.89 12.12 4.88
N LEU A 167 34.11 13.16 4.50
CA LEU A 167 33.53 14.09 5.46
C LEU A 167 32.50 13.41 6.38
N ARG A 168 31.65 12.53 5.83
CA ARG A 168 30.67 11.79 6.61
C ARG A 168 31.33 10.80 7.56
N ASP A 169 32.37 10.11 7.12
CA ASP A 169 33.13 9.17 7.94
C ASP A 169 33.85 9.90 9.09
N ALA A 170 34.41 11.09 8.82
CA ALA A 170 34.96 11.94 9.89
C ALA A 170 33.89 12.35 10.91
N ARG A 171 32.68 12.68 10.45
CA ARG A 171 31.55 13.01 11.34
C ARG A 171 31.06 11.80 12.13
N ILE A 172 31.05 10.61 11.53
CA ILE A 172 30.70 9.36 12.21
C ILE A 172 31.75 9.08 13.29
N ALA A 173 33.04 9.19 12.98
CA ALA A 173 34.11 8.99 13.96
C ALA A 173 34.03 9.98 15.14
N GLU A 174 33.66 11.24 14.89
CA GLU A 174 33.40 12.23 15.95
C GLU A 174 32.19 11.81 16.82
N LEU A 175 31.08 11.42 16.21
CA LEU A 175 29.88 10.95 16.92
C LEU A 175 30.10 9.64 17.67
N GLU A 176 30.95 8.75 17.16
CA GLU A 176 31.37 7.52 17.81
C GLU A 176 32.29 7.80 19.00
N ALA A 177 33.22 8.74 18.88
CA ALA A 177 34.03 9.20 20.00
C ALA A 177 33.18 9.84 21.12
N ASP A 178 32.14 10.59 20.76
CA ASP A 178 31.15 11.11 21.72
C ASP A 178 30.29 9.99 22.33
N ARG A 179 30.08 8.88 21.61
CA ARG A 179 29.36 7.68 22.11
C ARG A 179 30.20 6.76 22.97
N ASP A 180 31.52 6.76 22.81
CA ASP A 180 32.47 5.94 23.57
C ASP A 180 32.85 6.56 24.93
N PHE A 181 32.14 7.58 25.39
CA PHE A 181 31.96 7.72 26.84
C PHE A 181 31.03 6.58 27.27
N PRO A 182 31.52 5.51 27.93
CA PRO A 182 30.62 4.49 28.44
C PRO A 182 29.56 5.20 29.29
N PRO A 183 28.28 4.78 29.25
CA PRO A 183 27.43 5.13 30.37
C PRO A 183 28.19 4.61 31.57
N ALA A 184 28.58 5.50 32.47
CA ALA A 184 28.97 5.07 33.80
C ALA A 184 27.93 4.02 34.19
N GLU A 185 28.39 2.85 34.63
CA GLU A 185 27.58 1.94 35.41
C GLU A 185 27.23 2.70 36.70
N ASP A 186 26.39 3.72 36.59
CA ASP A 186 25.81 4.42 37.72
C ASP A 186 24.59 3.56 38.04
N GLU A 187 24.74 2.70 39.04
CA GLU A 187 23.68 1.94 39.68
C GLU A 187 22.59 2.84 40.32
N ASN A 188 22.52 4.12 39.93
CA ASN A 188 21.64 5.12 40.47
C ASN A 188 20.74 5.66 39.34
N PRO A 189 19.45 5.28 39.30
CA PRO A 189 18.52 5.77 38.29
C PRO A 189 18.53 7.30 38.28
N SER A 190 18.52 7.90 37.09
CA SER A 190 18.61 9.36 36.99
C SER A 190 17.43 10.01 37.71
N GLU A 191 17.62 11.24 38.20
CA GLU A 191 16.56 11.99 38.90
C GLU A 191 15.25 12.05 38.08
N LYS A 192 15.37 12.06 36.75
CA LYS A 192 14.24 12.00 35.82
C LYS A 192 13.54 10.64 35.79
N ASP A 193 14.28 9.54 35.95
CA ASP A 193 13.72 8.19 36.02
C ASP A 193 12.95 7.98 37.33
N LEU A 194 13.48 8.52 38.44
CA LEU A 194 12.77 8.56 39.72
C LEU A 194 11.51 9.42 39.64
N GLU A 195 11.57 10.56 38.95
CA GLU A 195 10.43 11.45 38.76
C GLU A 195 9.34 10.80 37.88
N ILE A 196 9.72 10.07 36.82
CA ILE A 196 8.79 9.29 36.00
C ILE A 196 8.08 8.21 36.84
N GLU A 197 8.81 7.52 37.72
CA GLU A 197 8.23 6.46 38.54
C GLU A 197 7.29 7.01 39.63
N ASN A 198 7.66 8.13 40.26
CA ASN A 198 6.78 8.83 41.20
C ASN A 198 5.49 9.30 40.52
N LEU A 199 5.59 9.90 39.32
CA LEU A 199 4.43 10.32 38.55
C LEU A 199 3.52 9.14 38.17
N ARG A 200 4.09 7.97 37.87
CA ARG A 200 3.31 6.75 37.62
C ARG A 200 2.56 6.28 38.85
N MET A 201 3.19 6.34 40.02
CA MET A 201 2.56 5.97 41.29
C MET A 201 1.41 6.92 41.65
N GLU A 202 1.62 8.23 41.50
CA GLU A 202 0.58 9.25 41.72
C GLU A 202 -0.61 9.07 40.77
N LEU A 203 -0.35 8.78 39.49
CA LEU A 203 -1.40 8.54 38.49
C LEU A 203 -2.21 7.26 38.81
N GLY A 204 -1.54 6.22 39.32
CA GLY A 204 -2.20 5.02 39.84
C GLY A 204 -3.15 5.32 41.00
N ASN A 205 -2.67 6.04 42.01
CA ASN A 205 -3.47 6.44 43.17
C ASN A 205 -4.66 7.33 42.79
N ALA A 206 -4.45 8.29 41.87
CA ALA A 206 -5.51 9.16 41.38
C ALA A 206 -6.60 8.38 40.63
N ASN A 207 -6.23 7.38 39.83
CA ASN A 207 -7.19 6.51 39.15
C ASN A 207 -8.01 5.67 40.14
N GLU A 208 -7.38 5.16 41.22
CA GLU A 208 -8.07 4.39 42.24
C GLU A 208 -9.07 5.26 43.04
N GLN A 209 -8.69 6.49 43.39
CA GLN A 209 -9.61 7.45 44.01
C GLN A 209 -10.76 7.84 43.07
N LEU A 210 -10.47 8.00 41.77
CA LEU A 210 -11.50 8.29 40.77
C LEU A 210 -12.51 7.13 40.66
N ALA A 211 -12.03 5.88 40.70
CA ALA A 211 -12.90 4.71 40.71
C ALA A 211 -13.79 4.69 41.96
N ALA A 212 -13.21 4.87 43.15
CA ALA A 212 -13.97 4.87 44.42
C ALA A 212 -15.03 5.98 44.47
N THR A 213 -14.68 7.21 44.07
CA THR A 213 -15.62 8.33 44.03
C THR A 213 -16.71 8.15 42.97
N THR A 214 -16.39 7.48 41.87
CA THR A 214 -17.37 7.13 40.84
C THR A 214 -18.37 6.10 41.36
N GLU A 215 -17.92 5.08 42.09
CA GLU A 215 -18.80 4.10 42.74
C GLU A 215 -19.70 4.75 43.80
N GLU A 216 -19.15 5.64 44.62
CA GLU A 216 -19.91 6.37 45.64
C GLU A 216 -21.00 7.25 44.99
N ARG A 217 -20.65 7.99 43.94
CA ARG A 217 -21.61 8.79 43.16
C ARG A 217 -22.75 7.91 42.63
N ASP A 218 -22.43 6.75 42.07
CA ASP A 218 -23.43 5.86 41.49
C ASP A 218 -24.36 5.25 42.57
N ASN A 219 -23.84 5.00 43.77
CA ASN A 219 -24.64 4.57 44.91
C ASN A 219 -25.56 5.69 45.42
N LEU A 220 -25.06 6.92 45.56
CA LEU A 220 -25.86 8.08 45.94
C LEU A 220 -26.96 8.39 44.92
N LEU A 221 -26.69 8.22 43.62
CA LEU A 221 -27.70 8.37 42.58
C LEU A 221 -28.85 7.37 42.74
N LYS A 222 -28.57 6.11 43.07
CA LYS A 222 -29.59 5.09 43.36
C LYS A 222 -30.39 5.45 44.61
N GLU A 223 -29.73 5.93 45.66
CA GLU A 223 -30.40 6.35 46.89
C GLU A 223 -31.33 7.55 46.66
N VAL A 224 -30.87 8.57 45.93
CA VAL A 224 -31.70 9.72 45.53
C VAL A 224 -32.90 9.27 44.70
N GLU A 225 -32.72 8.29 43.81
CA GLU A 225 -33.83 7.74 43.02
C GLU A 225 -34.86 7.02 43.92
N ASN A 226 -34.40 6.23 44.89
CA ASN A 226 -35.26 5.55 45.86
C ASN A 226 -36.01 6.55 46.74
N LEU A 227 -35.32 7.56 47.30
CA LEU A 227 -35.95 8.62 48.09
C LEU A 227 -36.95 9.45 47.26
N LYS A 228 -36.71 9.67 45.97
CA LYS A 228 -37.68 10.29 45.06
C LYS A 228 -38.93 9.42 44.87
N LYS A 229 -38.78 8.09 44.77
CA LYS A 229 -39.90 7.15 44.69
C LYS A 229 -40.69 7.12 45.99
N GLU A 230 -40.03 7.02 47.14
CA GLU A 230 -40.66 7.02 48.46
C GLU A 230 -41.39 8.33 48.75
N ASN A 231 -40.80 9.50 48.46
CA ASN A 231 -41.45 10.79 48.65
C ASN A 231 -42.61 11.08 47.69
N LYS A 232 -42.82 10.28 46.64
CA LYS A 232 -43.96 10.42 45.72
C LYS A 232 -45.27 10.02 46.40
N GLY A 233 -45.24 9.00 47.26
CA GLY A 233 -46.40 8.52 48.03
C GLY A 233 -46.96 9.56 49.01
N PRO A 234 -46.16 10.06 49.98
CA PRO A 234 -46.57 11.06 50.96
C PRO A 234 -47.01 12.37 50.30
N LYS A 235 -46.40 12.78 49.18
CA LYS A 235 -46.84 13.96 48.41
C LYS A 235 -48.23 13.79 47.81
N GLN A 236 -48.55 12.60 47.28
CA GLN A 236 -49.88 12.29 46.78
C GLN A 236 -50.92 12.21 47.91
N SER A 237 -50.57 11.58 49.04
CA SER A 237 -51.42 11.49 50.22
C SER A 237 -51.70 12.87 50.84
N ASN A 238 -50.68 13.73 50.97
CA ASN A 238 -50.83 15.10 51.46
C ASN A 238 -51.62 15.99 50.48
N ALA A 239 -51.49 15.78 49.17
CA ALA A 239 -52.31 16.48 48.18
C ALA A 239 -53.80 16.08 48.27
N MET A 240 -54.11 14.79 48.50
CA MET A 240 -55.48 14.33 48.73
C MET A 240 -56.06 14.88 50.04
N LEU A 241 -55.28 14.90 51.12
CA LEU A 241 -55.69 15.47 52.41
C LEU A 241 -55.97 16.97 52.32
N LYS A 242 -55.13 17.76 51.64
CA LYS A 242 -55.40 19.19 51.39
C LYS A 242 -56.66 19.42 50.56
N LYS A 243 -56.94 18.55 49.58
CA LYS A 243 -58.16 18.63 48.76
C LYS A 243 -59.42 18.31 49.59
N LYS A 244 -59.31 17.37 50.53
CA LYS A 244 -60.40 16.98 51.45
C LYS A 244 -60.70 18.08 52.48
N VAL A 245 -59.67 18.69 53.06
CA VAL A 245 -59.81 19.83 53.98
C VAL A 245 -60.43 21.04 53.28
N GLY A 246 -60.07 21.32 52.02
CA GLY A 246 -60.66 22.41 51.24
C GLY A 246 -62.13 22.21 50.83
N THR A 247 -62.60 20.96 50.71
CA THR A 247 -64.02 20.66 50.49
C THR A 247 -64.84 20.73 51.78
N ASP A 248 -64.26 20.37 52.92
CA ASP A 248 -64.95 20.43 54.22
C ASP A 248 -65.09 21.89 54.74
N THR A 249 -64.18 22.81 54.37
CA THR A 249 -64.34 24.24 54.71
C THR A 249 -65.38 24.97 53.85
N GLN A 250 -65.76 24.42 52.69
CA GLN A 250 -66.83 25.00 51.83
C GLN A 250 -68.23 24.51 52.20
N SER A 251 -68.36 23.40 52.92
CA SER A 251 -69.64 22.90 53.44
C SER A 251 -70.02 23.53 54.78
N GLU A 252 -69.06 23.92 55.63
CA GLU A 252 -69.35 24.63 56.88
C GLU A 252 -69.72 26.12 56.67
N ALA A 253 -69.21 26.78 55.63
CA ALA A 253 -69.54 28.19 55.34
C ALA A 253 -70.91 28.42 54.65
N ASN A 254 -71.66 27.35 54.34
CA ASN A 254 -72.99 27.42 53.71
C ASN A 254 -74.13 26.97 54.65
N ALA A 255 -73.86 26.82 55.95
CA ALA A 255 -74.82 26.32 56.94
C ALA A 255 -75.05 27.31 58.10
N GLU A 256 -74.78 28.61 57.90
CA GLU A 256 -75.11 29.70 58.85
C GLU A 256 -76.08 30.71 58.24
#